data_AF-A0A7C7GSX4-F1
#
_entry.id   AF-A0A7C7GSX4-F1
#
_cell.length_a   1.000
_cell.length_b   1.000
_cell.length_c   1.000
_cell.angle_alpha   90.00
_cell.angle_beta   90.00
_cell.angle_gamma   90.00
#
_symmetry.space_group_name_H-M   'P 1'
#
loop_
_entity.id
_entity.type
_entity.pdbx_description
1 polymer ?
#
loop_
_entity_poly.entity_id
_entity_poly.type
_entity_poly.pdbx_seq_one_letter_code
_entity_poly.pdbx_strand_id
1 'polypeptide(L)'
;MNTSTATDLEVLSDLKPGYDSILTSEALAFISALHTRFNDRRKSILAERVITQKNIDKGVFPVFLESTKKIRDDEWTVSPPP
;
A
#
# COMPACT_ATOMS: atom_id res chain seq x y z
N MET A 1 -0.57 0.39 -29.04
CA MET A 1 -1.87 -0.34 -29.05
C MET A 1 -2.14 -0.76 -27.62
N ASN A 2 -3.19 -0.22 -26.97
CA ASN A 2 -3.50 -0.53 -25.58
C ASN A 2 -4.13 -1.92 -25.51
N THR A 3 -3.36 -2.92 -25.10
CA THR A 3 -3.86 -4.29 -24.95
C THR A 3 -4.52 -4.42 -23.58
N SER A 4 -5.85 -4.52 -23.57
CA SER A 4 -6.60 -5.00 -22.42
C SER A 4 -6.26 -6.48 -22.21
N THR A 5 -5.29 -6.76 -21.35
CA THR A 5 -5.03 -8.13 -20.86
C THR A 5 -6.24 -8.64 -20.08
N ALA A 6 -6.39 -9.96 -19.96
CA ALA A 6 -7.53 -10.68 -19.35
C ALA A 6 -7.67 -10.50 -17.82
N THR A 7 -7.44 -9.28 -17.34
CA THR A 7 -7.34 -8.87 -15.95
C THR A 7 -7.90 -7.45 -15.86
N ASP A 8 -8.49 -7.04 -14.73
CA ASP A 8 -9.05 -5.68 -14.51
C ASP A 8 -7.98 -4.55 -14.47
N LEU A 9 -6.88 -4.70 -15.21
CA LEU A 9 -5.76 -3.78 -15.30
C LEU A 9 -5.58 -3.28 -16.72
N GLU A 10 -5.36 -1.97 -16.85
CA GLU A 10 -5.00 -1.32 -18.10
C GLU A 10 -3.55 -0.85 -18.05
N VAL A 11 -2.76 -1.22 -19.07
CA VAL A 11 -1.43 -0.66 -19.30
C VAL A 11 -1.56 0.54 -20.24
N LEU A 12 -1.40 1.74 -19.68
CA LEU A 12 -1.67 3.00 -20.40
C LEU A 12 -0.60 3.40 -21.41
N SER A 13 0.60 2.84 -21.33
CA SER A 13 1.74 3.20 -22.18
C SER A 13 2.03 2.12 -23.24
N ASP A 14 2.61 2.55 -24.36
CA ASP A 14 3.08 1.61 -25.36
C ASP A 14 4.19 0.71 -24.80
N LEU A 15 4.07 -0.59 -25.08
CA LEU A 15 5.07 -1.59 -24.71
C LEU A 15 6.34 -1.36 -25.53
N LYS A 16 7.46 -1.17 -24.83
CA LYS A 16 8.79 -1.05 -25.43
C LYS A 16 9.52 -2.41 -25.39
N PRO A 17 10.51 -2.63 -26.26
CA PRO A 17 11.34 -3.83 -26.18
C PRO A 17 11.87 -4.06 -24.76
N GLY A 18 11.68 -5.27 -24.23
CA GLY A 18 12.07 -5.66 -22.87
C GLY A 18 10.96 -5.55 -21.82
N TYR A 19 9.88 -4.80 -22.07
CA TYR A 19 8.77 -4.69 -21.11
C TYR A 19 8.00 -6.00 -20.97
N ASP A 20 7.95 -6.79 -22.04
CA ASP A 20 7.33 -8.12 -22.09
C ASP A 20 7.94 -9.10 -21.08
N SER A 21 9.23 -8.95 -20.75
CA SER A 21 9.89 -9.76 -19.72
C SER A 21 9.52 -9.37 -18.27
N ILE A 22 8.97 -8.18 -18.07
CA ILE A 22 8.57 -7.65 -16.75
C ILE A 22 7.06 -7.72 -16.56
N LEU A 23 6.31 -7.30 -17.58
CA LEU A 23 4.85 -7.28 -17.62
C LEU A 23 4.32 -8.60 -18.20
N THR A 24 4.84 -9.72 -17.71
CA THR A 24 4.31 -11.03 -18.09
C THR A 24 2.88 -11.19 -17.60
N SER A 25 2.14 -12.13 -18.19
CA SER A 25 0.77 -12.43 -17.79
C SER A 25 0.66 -12.77 -16.29
N GLU A 26 1.62 -13.52 -15.76
CA GLU A 26 1.70 -13.91 -14.35
C GLU A 26 1.96 -12.71 -13.45
N ALA A 27 2.86 -11.80 -13.86
CA ALA A 27 3.15 -10.58 -13.13
C ALA A 27 1.92 -9.66 -13.07
N LEU A 28 1.23 -9.47 -14.19
CA LEU A 28 0.01 -8.67 -14.27
C LEU A 28 -1.12 -9.27 -13.42
N ALA A 29 -1.31 -10.59 -13.46
CA ALA A 29 -2.27 -11.28 -12.61
C ALA A 29 -1.95 -11.10 -11.11
N PHE A 30 -0.68 -11.19 -10.74
CA PHE A 30 -0.23 -10.98 -9.36
C PHE A 30 -0.48 -9.54 -8.89
N ILE A 31 -0.09 -8.54 -9.68
CA ILE A 31 -0.32 -7.12 -9.35
C ILE A 31 -1.82 -6.82 -9.24
N SER A 32 -2.65 -7.40 -10.09
CA SER A 32 -4.11 -7.26 -10.01
C SER A 32 -4.64 -7.80 -8.68
N ALA A 33 -4.23 -9.01 -8.30
CA ALA A 33 -4.62 -9.61 -7.03
C ALA A 33 -4.19 -8.75 -5.83
N LEU A 34 -2.98 -8.18 -5.85
CA LEU A 34 -2.53 -7.23 -4.82
C LEU A 34 -3.40 -5.97 -4.80
N HIS A 35 -3.69 -5.39 -5.96
CA HIS A 35 -4.50 -4.19 -6.06
C HIS A 35 -5.90 -4.42 -5.47
N THR A 36 -6.59 -5.45 -5.94
CA THR A 36 -7.94 -5.81 -5.48
C THR A 36 -7.96 -6.08 -3.98
N ARG A 37 -6.93 -6.73 -3.43
CA ARG A 37 -6.88 -7.05 -2.00
C ARG A 37 -6.56 -5.85 -1.10
N PHE A 38 -5.73 -4.91 -1.53
CA PHE A 38 -5.12 -3.93 -0.61
C PHE A 38 -5.45 -2.46 -0.92
N ASN A 39 -5.93 -2.13 -2.13
CA ASN A 39 -6.09 -0.73 -2.53
C ASN A 39 -7.13 0.02 -1.69
N ASP A 40 -8.22 -0.63 -1.29
CA ASP A 40 -9.25 0.01 -0.47
C ASP A 40 -8.72 0.41 0.91
N ARG A 41 -7.96 -0.47 1.57
CA ARG A 41 -7.31 -0.13 2.84
C ARG A 41 -6.29 0.98 2.67
N ARG A 42 -5.50 0.96 1.58
CA ARG A 42 -4.56 2.05 1.25
C ARG A 42 -5.28 3.40 1.14
N LYS A 43 -6.41 3.46 0.43
CA LYS A 43 -7.22 4.69 0.30
C LYS A 43 -7.78 5.14 1.65
N SER A 44 -8.28 4.23 2.47
CA SER A 44 -8.77 4.54 3.83
C SER A 44 -7.68 5.16 4.70
N ILE A 45 -6.46 4.61 4.69
CA ILE A 45 -5.34 5.15 5.47
C ILE A 45 -4.95 6.56 4.97
N LEU A 46 -4.97 6.80 3.65
CA LEU A 46 -4.71 8.14 3.10
C LEU A 46 -5.76 9.16 3.55
N ALA A 47 -7.03 8.76 3.63
CA ALA A 47 -8.09 9.62 4.16
C ALA A 47 -7.90 9.90 5.66
N GLU A 48 -7.54 8.88 6.44
CA GLU A 48 -7.22 9.01 7.88
C GLU A 48 -6.07 10.01 8.10
N ARG A 49 -5.03 10.00 7.26
CA ARG A 49 -3.92 10.96 7.35
C ARG A 49 -4.38 12.42 7.23
N VAL A 50 -5.31 12.70 6.31
CA VAL A 50 -5.88 14.04 6.14
C VAL A 50 -6.65 14.47 7.39
N ILE A 51 -7.39 13.55 8.01
CA ILE A 51 -8.13 13.82 9.26
C ILE A 51 -7.15 14.11 10.40
N THR A 52 -6.12 13.29 10.56
CA THR A 52 -5.08 13.48 11.58
C THR A 52 -4.39 14.83 11.42
N GLN A 53 -4.01 15.21 10.19
CA GLN A 53 -3.38 16.50 9.93
C GLN A 53 -4.29 17.67 10.35
N LYS A 54 -5.59 17.62 10.01
CA LYS A 54 -6.56 18.65 10.44
C LYS A 54 -6.68 18.78 11.95
N ASN A 55 -6.47 17.70 12.71
CA ASN A 55 -6.47 17.76 14.17
C ASN A 55 -5.21 18.44 14.70
N ILE A 56 -4.05 18.13 14.11
CA ILE A 56 -2.77 18.78 14.44
C ILE A 56 -2.85 20.28 14.15
N ASP A 57 -3.41 20.67 13.01
CA ASP A 57 -3.57 22.08 12.62
C ASP A 57 -4.47 22.86 13.61
N LYS A 58 -5.35 22.16 14.35
CA LYS A 58 -6.20 22.71 15.42
C LYS A 58 -5.52 22.71 16.80
N GLY A 59 -4.24 22.35 16.88
CA GLY A 59 -3.46 22.31 18.11
C GLY A 59 -3.51 20.98 18.86
N VAL A 60 -4.10 19.92 18.29
CA VAL A 60 -4.06 18.58 18.90
C VAL A 60 -2.76 17.89 18.48
N PHE A 61 -1.70 18.11 19.26
CA PHE A 61 -0.39 17.54 18.97
C PHE A 61 -0.34 16.02 19.23
N PRO A 62 0.47 15.26 18.47
CA PRO A 62 0.64 13.83 18.70
C PRO A 62 1.19 13.54 20.10
N VAL A 63 0.67 12.47 20.71
CA VAL A 63 1.15 11.93 21.99
C VAL A 63 1.33 10.41 21.87
N PHE A 64 2.06 9.81 22.81
CA PHE A 64 2.11 8.35 22.90
C PHE A 64 0.73 7.80 23.26
N LEU A 65 0.22 6.89 22.42
CA LEU A 65 -1.09 6.29 22.64
C LEU A 65 -1.06 5.35 23.84
N GLU A 66 -1.99 5.51 24.77
CA GLU A 66 -2.11 4.63 25.93
C GLU A 66 -2.45 3.20 25.51
N SER A 67 -3.25 3.03 24.46
CA SER A 67 -3.62 1.72 23.90
C SER A 67 -2.43 0.87 23.46
N THR A 68 -1.27 1.47 23.19
CA THR A 68 -0.05 0.76 22.79
C THR A 68 1.03 0.72 23.86
N LYS A 69 0.73 1.20 25.09
CA LYS A 69 1.70 1.23 26.20
C LYS A 69 2.27 -0.16 26.51
N LYS A 70 1.39 -1.17 26.58
CA LYS A 70 1.81 -2.56 26.83
C LYS A 70 2.88 -3.02 25.83
N ILE A 71 2.73 -2.73 24.53
CA ILE A 71 3.70 -3.14 23.49
C ILE A 71 5.06 -2.44 23.69
N ARG A 72 5.06 -1.20 24.16
CA ARG A 72 6.30 -0.43 24.40
C ARG A 72 7.04 -0.89 25.66
N ASP A 73 6.31 -1.38 26.65
CA ASP A 73 6.86 -1.79 27.95
C ASP A 73 7.17 -3.30 28.02
N ASP A 74 6.79 -4.08 27.00
CA ASP A 74 7.02 -5.52 26.92
C ASP A 74 8.41 -5.86 26.33
N GLU A 75 8.94 -7.04 26.66
CA GLU A 75 10.19 -7.54 26.08
C GLU A 75 9.90 -8.29 24.78
N TRP A 76 10.25 -7.69 23.64
CA TRP A 76 10.15 -8.34 22.33
C TRP A 76 11.28 -7.91 21.40
N THR A 77 11.54 -8.73 20.39
CA THR A 77 12.49 -8.44 19.31
C THR A 77 11.89 -8.78 17.96
N VAL A 78 12.39 -8.15 16.90
CA VAL A 78 12.01 -8.47 15.52
C VAL A 78 12.49 -9.88 15.14
N SER A 79 11.93 -10.44 14.06
CA SER A 79 12.43 -11.70 13.49
C SER A 79 13.94 -11.61 13.19
N PRO A 80 14.69 -12.72 13.35
CA PRO A 80 16.12 -12.73 13.11
C PRO A 80 16.43 -12.37 11.64
N PRO A 81 17.60 -11.75 11.38
CA PRO A 81 18.05 -11.49 10.03
C PRO A 81 18.24 -12.80 9.26
N PRO A 82 18.05 -12.81 7.92
CA PRO A 82 18.32 -13.96 7.07
C PRO A 82 19.79 -14.42 7.11
#